data_AF-A0A173LXR4-F1
#
_entry.id   AF-A0A173LXR4-F1
#
_cell.length_a   1.000
_cell.length_b   1.000
_cell.length_c   1.000
_cell.angle_alpha   90.00
_cell.angle_beta   90.00
_cell.angle_gamma   90.00
#
_symmetry.space_group_name_H-M   'P 1'
#
loop_
_entity.id
_entity.type
_entity.pdbx_description
1 polymer ?
#
loop_
_entity_poly.entity_id
_entity_poly.type
_entity_poly.pdbx_seq_one_letter_code
_entity_poly.pdbx_strand_id
1 'polypeptide(L)'
;MSQLTPASVLSTLANIGKEIDTMTETLRPLGEAEVEARLKYKRAFNTAMFSNKADADGKPLTADLRRAVCELETLQLEAEWKAAELALQEAKDKLKALRDRLEIGRSLSPIMRLEWGQS
;
A
#
# COMPACT_ATOMS: atom_id res chain seq x y z
N MET A 1 4.50 -3.35 34.96
CA MET A 1 5.66 -2.89 34.16
C MET A 1 6.46 -4.12 33.78
N SER A 2 6.50 -4.50 32.50
CA SER A 2 7.31 -5.64 32.06
C SER A 2 8.78 -5.28 32.25
N GLN A 3 9.53 -6.07 33.03
CA GLN A 3 10.98 -5.90 33.11
C GLN A 3 11.56 -6.18 31.72
N LEU A 4 12.14 -5.16 31.10
CA LEU A 4 12.86 -5.27 29.84
C LEU A 4 14.14 -6.05 30.11
N THR A 5 14.19 -7.30 29.66
CA THR A 5 15.39 -8.14 29.73
C THR A 5 16.10 -8.16 28.38
N PRO A 6 17.43 -8.39 28.32
CA PRO A 6 18.14 -8.59 27.07
C PRO A 6 17.51 -9.65 26.17
N ALA A 7 17.04 -10.76 26.76
CA ALA A 7 16.32 -11.81 26.03
C ALA A 7 15.02 -11.30 25.38
N SER A 8 14.26 -10.44 26.08
CA SER A 8 13.02 -9.84 25.53
C SER A 8 13.29 -8.91 24.34
N VAL A 9 14.40 -8.16 24.36
CA VAL A 9 14.80 -7.28 23.25
C VAL A 9 15.25 -8.11 22.06
N LEU A 10 16.08 -9.13 22.25
CA LEU A 10 16.49 -10.04 21.17
C LEU A 10 15.30 -10.74 20.53
N SER A 11 14.34 -11.22 21.33
CA SER A 11 13.10 -11.81 20.83
C SER A 11 12.27 -10.81 20.01
N THR A 12 12.16 -9.56 20.47
CA THR A 12 11.47 -8.49 19.75
C THR A 12 12.11 -8.20 18.39
N LEU A 13 13.44 -8.08 18.34
CA LEU A 13 14.17 -7.82 17.09
C LEU A 13 14.06 -8.99 16.10
N ALA A 14 14.10 -10.23 16.59
CA ALA A 14 13.88 -11.41 15.77
C ALA A 14 12.45 -11.44 15.18
N ASN A 15 11.45 -11.05 15.98
CA ASN A 15 10.07 -10.97 15.50
C ASN A 15 9.89 -9.86 14.45
N ILE A 16 10.50 -8.68 14.67
CA ILE A 16 10.51 -7.61 13.66
C ILE A 16 11.14 -8.10 12.35
N GLY A 17 12.23 -8.87 12.40
CA GLY A 17 12.84 -9.49 11.22
C GLY A 17 11.85 -10.37 10.45
N LYS A 18 11.15 -11.29 11.15
CA LYS A 18 10.12 -12.14 10.53
C LYS A 18 8.96 -11.32 9.93
N GLU A 19 8.55 -10.26 10.60
CA GLU A 19 7.51 -9.35 10.10
C GLU A 19 7.96 -8.61 8.84
N ILE A 20 9.22 -8.19 8.77
CA ILE A 20 9.83 -7.57 7.58
C ILE A 20 9.80 -8.54 6.40
N ASP A 21 10.21 -9.79 6.61
CA ASP A 21 10.21 -10.82 5.57
C ASP A 21 8.78 -11.07 5.06
N THR A 22 7.83 -11.28 6.00
CA THR A 22 6.40 -11.46 5.68
C THR A 22 5.85 -10.27 4.88
N MET A 23 6.11 -9.02 5.32
CA MET A 23 5.62 -7.85 4.60
C MET A 23 6.28 -7.70 3.22
N THR A 24 7.56 -8.04 3.10
CA THR A 24 8.27 -7.99 1.83
C THR A 24 7.67 -8.98 0.82
N GLU A 25 7.29 -10.18 1.26
CA GLU A 25 6.57 -11.15 0.42
C GLU A 25 5.20 -10.63 -0.02
N THR A 26 4.48 -9.91 0.85
CA THR A 26 3.16 -9.34 0.51
C THR A 26 3.22 -8.14 -0.45
N LEU A 27 4.37 -7.47 -0.61
CA LEU A 27 4.46 -6.29 -1.48
C LEU A 27 4.26 -6.62 -2.97
N ARG A 28 4.76 -7.77 -3.42
CA ARG A 28 4.61 -8.18 -4.83
C ARG A 28 3.14 -8.35 -5.24
N PRO A 29 2.33 -9.18 -4.56
CA PRO A 29 0.93 -9.35 -4.95
C PRO A 29 0.11 -8.05 -4.80
N LEU A 30 0.42 -7.20 -3.81
CA LEU A 30 -0.21 -5.88 -3.70
C LEU A 30 0.15 -4.96 -4.88
N GLY A 31 1.40 -4.98 -5.32
CA GLY A 31 1.86 -4.24 -6.50
C GLY A 31 1.20 -4.73 -7.79
N GLU A 32 1.12 -6.04 -7.97
CA GLU A 32 0.43 -6.66 -9.11
C GLU A 32 -1.06 -6.29 -9.13
N ALA A 33 -1.73 -6.34 -7.97
CA ALA A 33 -3.13 -5.97 -7.84
C ALA A 33 -3.39 -4.48 -8.15
N GLU A 34 -2.53 -3.56 -7.68
CA GLU A 34 -2.62 -2.13 -8.01
C GLU A 34 -2.49 -1.90 -9.52
N VAL A 35 -1.48 -2.49 -10.15
CA VAL A 35 -1.25 -2.36 -11.58
C VAL A 35 -2.43 -2.92 -12.38
N GLU A 36 -2.94 -4.09 -12.01
CA GLU A 36 -4.08 -4.71 -12.68
C GLU A 36 -5.34 -3.83 -12.56
N ALA A 37 -5.66 -3.35 -11.36
CA ALA A 37 -6.81 -2.47 -11.12
C ALA A 37 -6.67 -1.15 -11.89
N ARG A 38 -5.47 -0.56 -11.89
CA ARG A 38 -5.17 0.65 -12.66
C ARG A 38 -5.38 0.46 -14.15
N LEU A 39 -4.92 -0.65 -14.70
CA LEU A 39 -5.07 -0.97 -16.12
C LEU A 39 -6.53 -1.20 -16.48
N LYS A 40 -7.30 -1.89 -15.62
CA LYS A 40 -8.76 -2.08 -15.79
C LYS A 40 -9.49 -0.74 -15.82
N TYR A 41 -9.24 0.13 -14.84
CA TYR A 41 -9.84 1.47 -14.79
C TYR A 41 -9.48 2.28 -16.03
N LYS A 42 -8.18 2.41 -16.36
CA LYS A 42 -7.74 3.19 -17.53
C LYS A 42 -8.35 2.68 -18.83
N ARG A 43 -8.45 1.36 -19.01
CA ARG A 43 -9.06 0.77 -20.20
C ARG A 43 -10.54 1.14 -20.26
N ALA A 44 -11.28 0.89 -19.19
CA ALA A 44 -12.71 1.18 -19.12
C ALA A 44 -13.00 2.67 -19.33
N PHE A 45 -12.23 3.56 -18.71
CA PHE A 45 -12.40 5.00 -18.82
C PHE A 45 -12.20 5.48 -20.27
N ASN A 46 -11.11 5.03 -20.92
CA ASN A 46 -10.86 5.37 -22.32
C ASN A 46 -11.94 4.79 -23.24
N THR A 47 -12.36 3.54 -23.02
CA THR A 47 -13.45 2.93 -23.80
C THR A 47 -14.75 3.71 -23.65
N ALA A 48 -15.10 4.15 -22.44
CA ALA A 48 -16.28 4.98 -22.20
C ALA A 48 -16.15 6.34 -22.89
N MET A 49 -14.99 7.00 -22.79
CA MET A 49 -14.76 8.34 -23.32
C MET A 49 -14.82 8.42 -24.85
N PHE A 50 -14.35 7.37 -25.53
CA PHE A 50 -14.36 7.29 -26.99
C PHE A 50 -15.60 6.57 -27.55
N SER A 51 -16.52 6.12 -26.69
CA SER A 51 -17.81 5.61 -27.16
C SER A 51 -18.67 6.74 -27.72
N ASN A 52 -19.37 6.50 -28.83
CA ASN A 52 -20.30 7.46 -29.43
C ASN A 52 -21.58 7.56 -28.58
N LYS A 53 -21.49 8.26 -27.45
CA LYS A 53 -22.64 8.55 -26.57
C LYS A 53 -23.44 9.73 -27.13
N ALA A 54 -24.75 9.55 -27.15
CA ALA A 54 -25.71 10.57 -27.54
C ALA A 54 -26.71 10.84 -26.41
N ASP A 55 -27.34 12.01 -26.42
CA ASP A 55 -28.46 12.34 -25.56
C ASP A 55 -29.76 11.63 -26.01
N ALA A 56 -30.86 11.92 -25.31
CA ALA A 56 -32.18 11.35 -25.62
C ALA A 56 -32.70 11.72 -27.01
N ASP A 57 -32.22 12.83 -27.59
CA ASP A 57 -32.58 13.30 -28.93
C ASP A 57 -31.62 12.75 -30.01
N GLY A 58 -30.66 11.90 -29.64
CA GLY A 58 -29.68 11.32 -30.55
C GLY A 58 -28.53 12.26 -30.93
N LYS A 59 -28.37 13.40 -30.25
CA LYS A 59 -27.26 14.32 -30.51
C LYS A 59 -26.02 13.91 -29.71
N PRO A 60 -24.81 14.07 -30.27
CA PRO A 60 -23.57 13.78 -29.53
C PRO A 60 -23.49 14.58 -28.23
N LEU A 61 -23.14 13.91 -27.14
CA LEU A 61 -22.90 14.59 -25.87
C LEU A 61 -21.75 15.60 -26.00
N THR A 62 -21.87 16.73 -25.29
CA THR A 62 -20.78 17.70 -25.16
C THR A 62 -19.56 17.05 -24.49
N ALA A 63 -18.37 17.65 -24.63
CA ALA A 63 -17.14 17.11 -24.04
C ALA A 63 -17.26 16.94 -22.50
N ASP A 64 -17.85 17.94 -21.83
CA ASP A 64 -18.02 17.93 -20.37
C ASP A 64 -19.02 16.86 -19.91
N LEU A 65 -20.15 16.72 -20.60
CA LEU A 65 -21.14 15.69 -20.29
C LEU A 65 -20.59 14.28 -20.57
N ARG A 66 -19.83 14.09 -21.65
CA ARG A 66 -19.16 12.81 -21.90
C ARG A 66 -18.23 12.45 -20.76
N ARG A 67 -17.40 13.39 -20.33
CA ARG A 67 -16.48 13.15 -19.22
C ARG A 67 -17.22 12.77 -17.94
N ALA A 68 -18.24 13.52 -17.55
CA ALA A 68 -19.04 13.23 -16.36
C ALA A 68 -19.70 11.85 -16.41
N VAL A 69 -20.24 11.46 -17.58
CA VAL A 69 -20.81 10.11 -17.77
C VAL A 69 -19.74 9.04 -17.66
N CYS A 70 -18.55 9.24 -18.23
CA CYS A 70 -17.45 8.28 -18.13
C CYS A 70 -16.95 8.12 -16.69
N GLU A 71 -16.82 9.21 -15.95
CA GLU A 71 -16.46 9.20 -14.53
C GLU A 71 -17.50 8.39 -13.73
N LEU A 72 -18.79 8.60 -13.98
CA LEU A 72 -19.87 7.82 -13.33
C LEU A 72 -19.83 6.33 -13.69
N GLU A 73 -19.64 6.00 -14.97
CA GLU A 73 -19.60 4.61 -15.45
C GLU A 73 -18.38 3.83 -14.95
N THR A 74 -17.29 4.53 -14.65
CA THR A 74 -16.04 3.92 -14.21
C THR A 74 -15.72 4.14 -12.74
N LEU A 75 -16.62 4.78 -12.00
CA LEU A 75 -16.43 5.14 -10.59
C LEU A 75 -16.03 3.94 -9.72
N GLN A 76 -16.67 2.79 -9.93
CA GLN A 76 -16.38 1.57 -9.18
C GLN A 76 -14.94 1.07 -9.44
N LEU A 77 -14.51 1.07 -10.70
CA LEU A 77 -13.14 0.66 -11.08
C LEU A 77 -12.10 1.65 -10.57
N GLU A 78 -12.42 2.95 -10.55
CA GLU A 78 -11.56 3.97 -9.96
C GLU A 78 -11.40 3.74 -8.45
N ALA A 79 -12.49 3.44 -7.75
CA ALA A 79 -12.47 3.15 -6.32
C ALA A 79 -11.64 1.89 -6.00
N GLU A 80 -11.79 0.83 -6.79
CA GLU A 80 -11.00 -0.40 -6.66
C GLU A 80 -9.51 -0.15 -6.87
N TRP A 81 -9.15 0.63 -7.89
CA TRP A 81 -7.76 1.03 -8.12
C TRP A 81 -7.20 1.83 -6.94
N LYS A 82 -7.92 2.86 -6.45
CA LYS A 82 -7.48 3.68 -5.32
C LYS A 82 -7.33 2.85 -4.04
N ALA A 83 -8.21 1.88 -3.80
CA ALA A 83 -8.10 0.97 -2.66
C ALA A 83 -6.83 0.11 -2.76
N ALA A 84 -6.51 -0.42 -3.95
CA ALA A 84 -5.29 -1.19 -4.16
C ALA A 84 -4.02 -0.33 -4.01
N GLU A 85 -4.04 0.91 -4.50
CA GLU A 85 -2.95 1.88 -4.33
C GLU A 85 -2.70 2.18 -2.84
N LEU A 86 -3.77 2.45 -2.08
CA LEU A 86 -3.68 2.68 -0.64
C LEU A 86 -3.11 1.47 0.09
N ALA A 87 -3.59 0.26 -0.20
CA ALA A 87 -3.08 -0.96 0.42
C ALA A 87 -1.58 -1.18 0.16
N LEU A 88 -1.13 -0.91 -1.07
CA LEU A 88 0.30 -0.98 -1.41
C LEU A 88 1.11 0.07 -0.65
N GLN A 89 0.60 1.30 -0.55
CA GLN A 89 1.27 2.39 0.16
C GLN A 89 1.40 2.10 1.66
N GLU A 90 0.30 1.64 2.29
CA GLU A 90 0.30 1.23 3.69
C GLU A 90 1.30 0.11 3.98
N ALA A 91 1.40 -0.89 3.09
CA ALA A 91 2.37 -1.97 3.23
C ALA A 91 3.82 -1.46 3.14
N LYS A 92 4.10 -0.53 2.22
CA LYS A 92 5.43 0.11 2.10
C LYS A 92 5.79 0.93 3.34
N ASP A 93 4.83 1.70 3.86
CA ASP A 93 5.04 2.54 5.05
C ASP A 93 5.25 1.68 6.29
N LYS A 94 4.49 0.60 6.44
CA LYS A 94 4.70 -0.39 7.50
C LYS A 94 6.06 -1.04 7.42
N LEU A 95 6.49 -1.46 6.22
CA LEU A 95 7.81 -2.06 6.01
C LEU A 95 8.94 -1.09 6.37
N LYS A 96 8.80 0.19 5.99
CA LYS A 96 9.75 1.24 6.37
C LYS A 96 9.81 1.39 7.89
N ALA A 97 8.67 1.53 8.55
CA ALA A 97 8.61 1.66 10.01
C ALA A 97 9.23 0.46 10.75
N LEU A 98 9.04 -0.77 10.23
CA LEU A 98 9.67 -1.97 10.79
C LEU A 98 11.19 -1.96 10.63
N ARG A 99 11.71 -1.53 9.47
CA ARG A 99 13.15 -1.37 9.23
C ARG A 99 13.76 -0.33 10.16
N ASP A 100 13.13 0.83 10.30
CA ASP A 100 13.59 1.89 11.20
C ASP A 100 13.64 1.40 12.65
N ARG A 101 12.62 0.64 13.10
CA ARG A 101 12.61 0.01 14.44
C ARG A 101 13.73 -1.00 14.62
N LEU A 102 14.02 -1.81 13.61
CA LEU A 102 15.12 -2.78 13.65
C LEU A 102 16.49 -2.08 13.74
N GLU A 103 16.67 -0.99 12.99
CA GLU A 103 17.90 -0.19 13.04
C GLU A 103 18.11 0.46 14.42
N ILE A 104 17.06 1.04 15.01
CA ILE A 104 17.09 1.56 16.38
C ILE A 104 17.43 0.44 17.37
N GLY A 105 16.81 -0.73 17.25
CA GLY A 105 17.14 -1.86 18.12
C GLY A 105 18.58 -2.36 18.00
N ARG A 106 19.13 -2.35 16.78
CA ARG A 106 20.55 -2.68 16.52
C ARG A 106 21.48 -1.64 17.13
N SER A 107 21.15 -0.35 17.07
CA SER A 107 21.97 0.72 17.65
C SER A 107 21.98 0.72 19.18
N LEU A 108 20.96 0.16 19.82
CA LEU A 108 20.90 -0.02 21.27
C LEU A 108 21.77 -1.18 21.79
N SER A 109 22.06 -2.19 20.96
CA SER A 109 22.78 -3.41 21.36
C SER A 109 24.16 -3.20 22.03
N PRO A 110 25.00 -2.23 21.62
CA PRO A 110 26.25 -1.91 22.34
C PRO A 110 26.01 -1.36 23.75
N ILE A 111 25.02 -0.47 23.91
CA ILE A 111 24.65 0.12 25.20
C ILE A 111 24.09 -0.98 26.11
N MET A 112 23.24 -1.86 25.58
CA MET A 112 22.73 -3.00 26.34
C MET A 112 23.84 -3.91 26.87
N ARG A 113 24.89 -4.16 26.08
CA ARG A 113 26.04 -4.97 26.51
C ARG A 113 26.88 -4.29 27.59
N LEU A 114 26.99 -2.97 27.56
CA LEU A 114 27.71 -2.21 28.58
C LEU A 114 26.95 -2.15 29.91
N GLU A 115 25.64 -1.92 29.86
CA GLU A 115 24.78 -1.76 31.04
C GLU A 115 24.44 -3.10 31.71
N TRP A 116 24.20 -4.17 30.95
CA TRP A 116 23.81 -5.50 31.47
C TRP A 116 24.95 -6.53 31.46
N GLY A 117 26.11 -6.22 30.89
CA GLY A 117 27.29 -7.09 30.92
C GLY A 117 28.16 -6.92 32.17
N GLN A 118 27.84 -5.96 33.04
CA GLN A 118 28.55 -5.70 34.31
C GLN A 118 27.87 -6.31 35.54
N SER A 119 26.80 -7.09 35.36
CA SER A 119 26.11 -7.84 36.42
C SER A 119 26.38 -9.33 36.35
#